data_AF-M2YJ31-F1
#
_entry.id   AF-M2YJ31-F1
#
_cell.length_a   1.000
_cell.length_b   1.000
_cell.length_c   1.000
_cell.angle_alpha   90.00
_cell.angle_beta   90.00
_cell.angle_gamma   90.00
#
_symmetry.space_group_name_H-M   'P 1'
#
loop_
_entity.id
_entity.type
_entity.pdbx_description
1 polymer ?
#
loop_
_entity_poly.entity_id
_entity_poly.type
_entity_poly.pdbx_seq_one_letter_code
_entity_poly.pdbx_strand_id
1 'polypeptide(L)'
;NGLKGSQIALLPPIPLYRRILRAHRKFLPREMRVLGDEYVKAEFRAHRETENPVHIVGFLTEWQGYAQQVEGDKWRGEKMDVGKVDKMSDEQLAQMYELMQAIRKSELEEND
;
A
#
# COMPACT_ATOMS: atom_id res chain seq x y z
N ASN A 1 12.38 11.24 19.55
CA ASN A 1 11.43 10.33 20.24
C ASN A 1 10.19 10.13 19.38
N GLY A 2 10.16 9.12 18.53
CA GLY A 2 8.98 8.86 17.69
C GLY A 2 8.97 7.41 17.20
N LEU A 3 7.79 6.80 17.22
CA LEU A 3 7.49 5.39 16.90
C LEU A 3 7.70 4.37 18.04
N LYS A 4 7.09 4.63 19.20
CA LYS A 4 6.50 3.52 19.99
C LYS A 4 5.08 3.29 19.48
N GLY A 5 4.96 2.73 18.28
CA GLY A 5 3.77 1.98 17.93
C GLY A 5 3.77 0.71 18.77
N SER A 6 2.68 0.44 19.48
CA SER A 6 2.47 -0.82 20.20
C SER A 6 2.95 -1.98 19.31
N GLN A 7 3.89 -2.79 19.80
CA GLN A 7 4.39 -3.96 19.06
C GLN A 7 3.25 -4.99 18.95
N ILE A 8 2.34 -4.76 18.01
CA ILE A 8 1.40 -5.79 17.57
C ILE A 8 2.27 -6.84 16.90
N ALA A 9 2.29 -8.04 17.49
CA ALA A 9 2.98 -9.18 16.92
C ALA A 9 2.62 -9.33 15.43
N LEU A 10 3.63 -9.60 14.61
CA LEU A 10 3.47 -9.74 13.17
C LEU A 10 2.46 -10.85 12.87
N LEU A 11 1.42 -10.51 12.11
CA LEU A 11 0.41 -11.50 11.72
C LEU A 11 0.98 -12.48 10.69
N PRO A 12 0.66 -13.78 10.80
CA PRO A 12 0.99 -14.74 9.75
C PRO A 12 0.31 -14.36 8.41
N PRO A 13 0.79 -14.88 7.26
CA PRO A 13 0.33 -14.45 5.94
C PRO A 13 -1.18 -14.54 5.72
N ILE A 14 -1.81 -15.68 6.05
CA ILE A 14 -3.25 -15.90 5.83
C ILE A 14 -4.12 -14.98 6.73
N PRO A 15 -3.87 -14.88 8.05
CA PRO A 15 -4.52 -13.89 8.90
C PRO A 15 -4.39 -12.46 8.38
N LEU A 16 -3.18 -12.04 7.97
CA LEU A 16 -2.92 -10.70 7.46
C LEU A 16 -3.70 -10.42 6.16
N TYR A 17 -3.63 -11.34 5.21
CA TYR A 17 -4.39 -11.28 3.96
C TYR A 17 -5.89 -11.09 4.21
N ARG A 18 -6.49 -11.87 5.11
CA ARG A 18 -7.91 -11.74 5.46
C ARG A 18 -8.23 -10.41 6.15
N ARG A 19 -7.31 -9.89 6.98
CA ARG A 19 -7.47 -8.59 7.63
C ARG A 19 -7.51 -7.46 6.60
N ILE A 20 -6.59 -7.45 5.65
CA ILE A 20 -6.53 -6.44 4.58
C ILE A 20 -7.85 -6.40 3.79
N LEU A 21 -8.34 -7.56 3.33
CA LEU A 21 -9.60 -7.62 2.58
C LEU A 21 -10.83 -7.20 3.42
N ARG A 22 -10.79 -7.38 4.74
CA ARG A 22 -11.83 -6.84 5.64
C ARG A 22 -11.70 -5.32 5.78
N ALA A 23 -10.49 -4.81 5.91
CA ALA A 23 -10.22 -3.37 5.96
C ALA A 23 -10.69 -2.69 4.67
N HIS A 24 -10.32 -3.22 3.50
CA HIS A 24 -10.78 -2.71 2.20
C HIS A 24 -12.31 -2.61 2.13
N ARG A 25 -13.02 -3.67 2.52
CA ARG A 25 -14.49 -3.69 2.51
C ARG A 25 -15.14 -2.67 3.45
N LYS A 26 -14.48 -2.34 4.56
CA LYS A 26 -15.03 -1.46 5.59
C LYS A 26 -14.67 0.01 5.36
N PHE A 27 -13.48 0.29 4.84
CA PHE A 27 -12.91 1.65 4.85
C PHE A 27 -12.65 2.23 3.45
N LEU A 28 -12.63 1.42 2.39
CA LEU A 28 -12.39 1.91 1.03
C LEU A 28 -13.69 2.11 0.24
N PRO A 29 -13.78 3.17 -0.59
CA PRO A 29 -14.80 3.28 -1.63
C PRO A 29 -14.77 2.08 -2.59
N ARG A 30 -15.90 1.82 -3.25
CA ARG A 30 -16.08 0.62 -4.09
C ARG A 30 -15.02 0.50 -5.18
N GLU A 31 -14.70 1.57 -5.88
CA GLU A 31 -13.72 1.59 -6.98
C GLU A 31 -12.31 1.26 -6.48
N MET A 32 -11.88 1.93 -5.41
CA MET A 32 -10.57 1.69 -4.78
C MET A 32 -10.45 0.26 -4.25
N ARG A 33 -11.55 -0.31 -3.73
CA ARG A 33 -11.57 -1.71 -3.29
C ARG A 33 -11.36 -2.69 -4.44
N VAL A 34 -11.96 -2.46 -5.61
CA VAL A 34 -11.83 -3.38 -6.75
C VAL A 34 -10.36 -3.51 -7.16
N LEU A 35 -9.69 -2.37 -7.34
CA LEU A 35 -8.27 -2.35 -7.68
C LEU A 35 -7.41 -2.94 -6.55
N GLY A 36 -7.65 -2.51 -5.31
CA GLY A 36 -6.88 -2.94 -4.15
C GLY A 36 -6.98 -4.44 -3.87
N ASP A 37 -8.18 -5.03 -3.97
CA ASP A 37 -8.40 -6.46 -3.73
C ASP A 37 -7.67 -7.33 -4.76
N GLU A 38 -7.65 -6.93 -6.03
CA GLU A 38 -6.92 -7.63 -7.08
C GLU A 38 -5.40 -7.55 -6.87
N TYR A 39 -4.89 -6.37 -6.52
CA TYR A 39 -3.47 -6.18 -6.22
C TYR A 39 -3.02 -7.02 -5.01
N VAL A 40 -3.76 -6.98 -3.91
CA VAL A 40 -3.47 -7.80 -2.71
C VAL A 40 -3.42 -9.29 -3.04
N LYS A 41 -4.37 -9.79 -3.84
CA LYS A 41 -4.39 -11.20 -4.28
C LYS A 41 -3.16 -11.56 -5.10
N ALA A 42 -2.77 -10.69 -6.03
CA ALA A 42 -1.62 -10.91 -6.89
C ALA A 42 -0.33 -10.96 -6.06
N GLU A 43 -0.12 -9.98 -5.18
CA GLU A 43 1.08 -9.85 -4.35
C GLU A 43 1.25 -11.03 -3.39
N PHE A 44 0.19 -11.40 -2.65
CA PHE A 44 0.26 -12.55 -1.74
C PHE A 44 0.45 -13.88 -2.49
N ARG A 45 -0.03 -13.99 -3.73
CA ARG A 45 0.21 -15.17 -4.57
C ARG A 45 1.65 -15.21 -5.06
N ALA A 46 2.19 -14.08 -5.51
CA ALA A 46 3.57 -13.96 -5.98
C ALA A 46 4.58 -14.28 -4.86
N HIS A 47 4.25 -13.94 -3.61
CA HIS A 47 5.11 -14.15 -2.44
C HIS A 47 4.87 -15.48 -1.71
N ARG A 48 4.06 -16.39 -2.26
CA ARG A 48 3.70 -17.66 -1.59
C ARG A 48 4.89 -18.59 -1.35
N GLU A 49 5.84 -18.60 -2.29
CA GLU A 49 7.01 -19.49 -2.26
C GLU A 49 8.27 -18.77 -1.75
N THR A 50 8.14 -17.57 -1.16
CA THR A 50 9.29 -16.85 -0.61
C THR A 50 9.78 -17.55 0.66
N GLU A 51 11.01 -18.05 0.63
CA GLU A 51 11.60 -18.77 1.78
C GLU A 51 12.53 -17.89 2.64
N ASN A 52 13.09 -16.82 2.08
CA ASN A 52 14.02 -15.95 2.81
C ASN A 52 13.30 -15.25 3.98
N PRO A 53 13.66 -15.54 5.25
CA PRO A 53 12.96 -15.00 6.41
C PRO A 53 12.95 -13.48 6.48
N VAL A 54 14.02 -12.82 6.02
CA VAL A 54 14.11 -11.35 6.01
C VAL A 54 13.08 -10.75 5.05
N HIS A 55 12.93 -11.35 3.86
CA HIS A 55 11.95 -10.90 2.88
C HIS A 55 10.52 -11.16 3.36
N ILE A 56 10.26 -12.31 3.99
CA ILE A 56 8.95 -12.63 4.58
C ILE A 56 8.59 -11.60 5.66
N VAL A 57 9.52 -11.31 6.58
CA VAL A 57 9.29 -10.35 7.66
C VAL A 57 9.06 -8.95 7.10
N GLY A 58 9.86 -8.51 6.13
CA GLY A 58 9.67 -7.23 5.45
C GLY A 58 8.30 -7.13 4.78
N PHE A 59 7.92 -8.13 4.00
CA PHE A 59 6.62 -8.21 3.33
C PHE A 59 5.47 -8.08 4.34
N LEU A 60 5.46 -8.92 5.38
CA LEU A 60 4.39 -8.89 6.38
C LEU A 60 4.35 -7.58 7.16
N THR A 61 5.50 -6.96 7.42
CA THR A 61 5.59 -5.69 8.16
C THR A 61 4.94 -4.56 7.37
N GLU A 62 5.31 -4.42 6.09
CA GLU A 62 4.73 -3.39 5.22
C GLU A 62 3.21 -3.59 5.04
N TRP A 63 2.77 -4.83 4.79
CA TRP A 63 1.35 -5.13 4.62
C TRP A 63 0.53 -4.95 5.91
N GLN A 64 1.13 -5.21 7.08
CA GLN A 64 0.51 -4.93 8.37
C GLN A 64 0.41 -3.42 8.63
N GLY A 65 1.44 -2.64 8.25
CA GLY A 65 1.40 -1.18 8.29
C GLY A 65 0.31 -0.60 7.39
N TYR A 66 0.23 -1.09 6.15
CA TYR A 66 -0.81 -0.72 5.20
C TYR A 66 -2.22 -0.99 5.75
N ALA A 67 -2.46 -2.19 6.31
CA ALA A 67 -3.75 -2.52 6.92
C ALA A 67 -4.13 -1.53 8.03
N GLN A 68 -3.17 -1.11 8.87
CA GLN A 68 -3.40 -0.12 9.91
C GLN A 68 -3.71 1.28 9.36
N GLN A 69 -3.05 1.69 8.26
CA GLN A 69 -3.35 2.96 7.58
C GLN A 69 -4.77 2.98 7.01
N VAL A 70 -5.19 1.89 6.36
CA VAL A 70 -6.56 1.75 5.83
C VAL A 70 -7.58 1.78 6.97
N GLU A 71 -7.34 1.03 8.05
CA GLU A 71 -8.23 0.99 9.21
C GLU A 71 -8.33 2.33 9.96
N GLY A 72 -7.27 3.14 9.91
CA GLY A 72 -7.22 4.47 10.53
C GLY A 72 -7.71 5.62 9.64
N ASP A 73 -8.22 5.34 8.44
CA ASP A 73 -8.56 6.32 7.40
C ASP A 73 -7.40 7.27 7.02
N LYS A 74 -6.16 6.82 7.24
CA LYS A 74 -4.92 7.56 6.92
C LYS A 74 -4.33 7.20 5.56
N TRP A 75 -5.06 6.42 4.76
CA TRP A 75 -4.63 5.99 3.45
C TRP A 75 -4.73 7.11 2.38
N ARG A 76 -5.37 8.24 2.70
CA ARG A 76 -5.45 9.43 1.84
C ARG A 76 -4.71 10.62 2.45
N GLY A 77 -4.09 11.43 1.58
CA GLY A 77 -3.52 12.72 1.96
C GLY A 77 -2.17 12.66 2.67
N GLU A 78 -1.60 11.47 2.88
CA GLU A 78 -0.21 11.34 3.33
C GLU A 78 0.76 11.70 2.21
N LYS A 79 1.79 12.48 2.56
CA LYS A 79 2.88 12.78 1.63
C LYS A 79 3.82 11.58 1.53
N MET A 80 4.34 11.34 0.34
CA MET A 80 5.37 10.33 0.14
C MET A 80 6.62 10.70 0.95
N ASP A 81 7.21 9.71 1.61
CA ASP A 81 8.48 9.87 2.32
C ASP A 81 9.60 10.21 1.32
N VAL A 82 10.30 11.32 1.56
CA VAL A 82 11.40 11.80 0.72
C VAL A 82 12.50 10.74 0.61
N GLY A 83 12.78 10.02 1.70
CA GLY A 83 13.78 8.95 1.68
C GLY A 83 13.38 7.74 0.83
N LYS A 84 12.09 7.58 0.48
CA LYS A 84 11.63 6.58 -0.50
C LYS A 84 11.85 7.08 -1.92
N VAL A 85 11.57 8.36 -2.18
CA VAL A 85 11.79 9.00 -3.49
C VAL A 85 13.27 8.94 -3.87
N ASP A 86 14.17 9.23 -2.94
CA ASP A 86 15.63 9.20 -3.17
C ASP A 86 16.17 7.80 -3.54
N LYS A 87 15.41 6.74 -3.26
CA LYS A 87 15.79 5.35 -3.57
C LYS A 87 15.16 4.83 -4.86
N MET A 88 14.30 5.63 -5.50
CA MET A 88 13.69 5.24 -6.77
C MET A 88 14.72 5.34 -7.89
N SER A 89 14.62 4.43 -8.86
CA SER A 89 15.35 4.54 -10.12
C SER A 89 14.79 5.69 -10.98
N ASP A 90 15.60 6.17 -11.93
CA ASP A 90 15.19 7.20 -12.90
C ASP A 90 13.90 6.81 -13.64
N GLU A 91 13.73 5.53 -13.98
CA GLU A 91 12.53 5.02 -14.64
C GLU A 91 11.29 5.11 -13.73
N GLN A 92 11.42 4.74 -12.45
CA GLN A 92 10.33 4.84 -11.48
C GLN A 92 9.94 6.31 -11.23
N LEU A 93 10.92 7.22 -11.19
CA LEU A 93 10.67 8.65 -11.08
C LEU A 93 9.94 9.20 -12.31
N ALA A 94 10.33 8.77 -13.51
CA ALA A 94 9.66 9.14 -14.75
C ALA A 94 8.20 8.66 -14.77
N GLN A 95 7.95 7.39 -14.45
CA GLN A 95 6.59 6.83 -14.36
C GLN A 95 5.72 7.58 -13.33
N MET A 96 6.29 7.93 -12.18
CA MET A 96 5.58 8.71 -11.16
C MET A 96 5.23 10.11 -11.65
N TYR A 97 6.14 10.76 -12.38
CA TYR A 97 5.89 12.06 -12.99
C TYR A 97 4.79 11.98 -14.06
N GLU A 98 4.82 10.98 -14.94
CA GLU A 98 3.77 10.76 -15.95
C GLU A 98 2.40 10.55 -15.32
N LEU A 99 2.32 9.75 -14.25
CA LEU A 99 1.09 9.53 -13.48
C LEU A 99 0.56 10.85 -12.90
N MET A 100 1.42 11.68 -12.31
CA MET A 100 1.04 12.99 -11.75
C MET A 100 0.46 13.92 -12.83
N GLN A 101 1.09 13.94 -14.01
CA GLN A 101 0.61 14.74 -15.14
C GLN A 101 -0.74 14.24 -15.67
N ALA A 102 -0.94 12.92 -15.74
CA ALA A 102 -2.20 12.31 -16.17
C ALA A 102 -3.37 12.64 -15.22
N ILE A 103 -3.15 12.55 -13.90
CA ILE A 103 -4.15 12.92 -12.89
C ILE A 103 -4.52 14.40 -13.01
N ARG A 104 -3.52 15.29 -13.10
CA ARG A 104 -3.77 16.73 -13.23
C ARG A 104 -4.55 17.06 -14.51
N LYS A 105 -4.27 16.35 -15.61
CA LYS A 105 -5.01 16.51 -16.86
C LYS A 105 -6.48 16.11 -16.67
N SER A 106 -6.76 14.97 -16.04
CA SER A 106 -8.16 14.55 -15.78
C SER A 106 -8.90 15.53 -14.89
N GLU A 107 -8.25 16.08 -13.85
CA GLU A 107 -8.87 17.09 -12.98
C GLU A 107 -9.23 18.38 -13.74
N LEU A 108 -8.41 18.80 -14.70
CA LEU A 108 -8.71 19.96 -15.53
C LEU A 108 -9.90 19.68 -16.47
N GLU A 109 -9.94 18.50 -17.10
CA GLU A 109 -11.02 18.11 -18.03
C GLU A 109 -12.38 17.91 -17.33
N GLU A 110 -12.40 17.52 -16.06
CA GLU A 110 -13.63 17.36 -15.28
C GLU A 110 -14.20 18.68 -14.73
N ASN A 111 -13.41 19.75 -14.70
CA ASN A 111 -13.79 21.07 -14.17
C ASN A 111 -14.23 22.08 -15.25
N ASP A 112 -14.12 21.72 -16.54
CA ASP A 112 -14.59 22.49 -17.71
C ASP A 112 -15.97 22.02 -18.20
#